data_AF-A0AAW5EI53-F1
#
_entry.id   AF-A0AAW5EI53-F1
#
_cell.length_a   1.000
_cell.length_b   1.000
_cell.length_c   1.000
_cell.angle_alpha   90.00
_cell.angle_beta   90.00
_cell.angle_gamma   90.00
#
_symmetry.space_group_name_H-M   'P 1'
#
loop_
_entity.id
_entity.type
_entity.pdbx_description
1 polymer ?
#
loop_
_entity_poly.entity_id
_entity_poly.type
_entity_poly.pdbx_seq_one_letter_code
_entity_poly.pdbx_strand_id
1 'polypeptide(L)'
;SNAQAGINDLLGGNDLNSVKSMLSDIDFASLGYNGKNPLTMNTDELNQLISEEGFFGIDNTANRIADFVIKGAGNDVEKLKKGLEGIKQGFEQAEKIWGGELPQISQDTIEATIKKVSDRIDELGGKTLDLKA
;
A
#
# COMPACT_ATOMS: atom_id res chain seq x y z
N SER A 1 -5.07 -21.86 17.03
CA SER A 1 -4.47 -20.91 16.08
C SER A 1 -4.95 -19.53 16.47
N ASN A 2 -4.06 -18.62 16.88
CA ASN A 2 -4.46 -17.31 17.43
C ASN A 2 -4.33 -16.19 16.40
N ALA A 3 -4.89 -16.39 15.20
CA ALA A 3 -4.90 -15.35 14.17
C ALA A 3 -5.59 -14.05 14.63
N GLN A 4 -6.57 -14.19 15.53
CA GLN A 4 -7.19 -13.07 16.24
C GLN A 4 -6.18 -12.24 17.05
N ALA A 5 -5.23 -12.91 17.72
CA ALA A 5 -4.23 -12.24 18.56
C ALA A 5 -3.14 -11.57 17.71
N GLY A 6 -2.69 -12.20 16.63
CA GLY A 6 -1.65 -11.62 15.77
C GLY A 6 -2.11 -10.36 15.04
N ILE A 7 -3.36 -10.34 14.55
CA ILE A 7 -3.94 -9.14 13.94
C ILE A 7 -4.13 -8.02 14.98
N ASN A 8 -4.55 -8.37 16.20
CA ASN A 8 -4.74 -7.39 17.27
C ASN A 8 -3.41 -6.74 17.70
N ASP A 9 -2.35 -7.55 17.80
CA ASP A 9 -1.00 -7.10 18.13
C ASP A 9 -0.45 -6.15 17.06
N LEU A 10 -0.62 -6.52 15.78
CA LEU A 10 -0.17 -5.72 14.65
C LEU A 10 -0.88 -4.36 14.54
N LEU A 11 -2.16 -4.29 14.90
CA LEU A 11 -3.01 -3.11 14.67
C LEU A 11 -3.20 -2.22 15.90
N GLY A 12 -2.51 -2.52 17.02
CA GLY A 12 -2.40 -1.61 18.15
C GLY A 12 -3.72 -1.21 18.84
N GLY A 13 -4.75 -2.06 18.79
CA GLY A 13 -6.00 -1.84 19.53
C GLY A 13 -7.08 -1.01 18.82
N ASN A 14 -7.01 -0.82 17.51
CA ASN A 14 -8.18 -0.41 16.70
C ASN A 14 -9.34 -1.40 16.89
N ASP A 15 -10.58 -1.00 16.58
CA ASP A 15 -11.75 -1.89 16.65
C ASP A 15 -11.54 -3.11 15.74
N LEU A 16 -11.05 -4.19 16.36
CA LEU A 16 -10.62 -5.40 15.70
C LEU A 16 -11.74 -6.02 14.86
N ASN A 17 -12.99 -5.84 15.24
CA ASN A 17 -14.13 -6.37 14.50
C ASN A 17 -14.36 -5.57 13.21
N SER A 18 -14.30 -4.25 13.29
CA SER A 18 -14.40 -3.37 12.13
C SER A 18 -13.27 -3.63 11.14
N VAL A 19 -12.02 -3.72 11.62
CA VAL A 19 -10.88 -4.00 10.73
C VAL A 19 -10.93 -5.42 10.15
N LYS A 20 -11.34 -6.43 10.92
CA LYS A 20 -11.53 -7.79 10.40
C LYS A 20 -12.58 -7.83 9.29
N SER A 21 -13.69 -7.09 9.45
CA SER A 21 -14.72 -6.99 8.43
C SER A 21 -14.19 -6.34 7.16
N MET A 22 -13.44 -5.24 7.27
CA MET A 22 -12.82 -4.59 6.12
C MET A 22 -11.84 -5.51 5.39
N LEU A 23 -10.99 -6.21 6.15
CA LEU A 23 -9.99 -7.11 5.57
C LEU A 23 -10.60 -8.39 4.99
N SER A 24 -11.78 -8.84 5.48
CA SER A 24 -12.46 -10.01 4.90
C SER A 24 -13.04 -9.75 3.52
N ASP A 25 -13.28 -8.49 3.17
CA ASP A 25 -13.79 -8.09 1.85
C ASP A 25 -12.65 -7.99 0.81
N ILE A 26 -11.38 -8.09 1.24
CA ILE A 26 -10.21 -8.04 0.35
C ILE A 26 -9.98 -9.41 -0.29
N ASP A 27 -10.04 -9.45 -1.62
CA ASP A 27 -9.55 -10.57 -2.39
C ASP A 27 -8.03 -10.47 -2.57
N PHE A 28 -7.28 -11.12 -1.68
CA PHE A 28 -5.82 -11.14 -1.73
C PHE A 28 -5.26 -11.75 -3.03
N ALA A 29 -5.97 -12.67 -3.67
CA ALA A 29 -5.52 -13.26 -4.94
C ALA A 29 -5.55 -12.22 -6.07
N SER A 30 -6.54 -11.33 -6.08
CA SER A 30 -6.61 -10.21 -7.03
C SER A 30 -5.44 -9.22 -6.88
N LEU A 31 -4.84 -9.15 -5.68
CA LEU A 31 -3.64 -8.36 -5.39
C LEU A 31 -2.34 -9.08 -5.80
N GLY A 32 -2.45 -10.28 -6.37
CA GLY A 32 -1.34 -11.15 -6.75
C GLY A 32 -0.81 -12.01 -5.61
N TYR A 33 -1.46 -12.02 -4.44
CA TYR A 33 -1.04 -12.82 -3.29
C TYR A 33 -1.75 -14.17 -3.27
N ASN A 34 -1.00 -15.23 -3.52
CA ASN A 34 -1.51 -16.62 -3.54
C ASN A 34 -1.07 -17.45 -2.32
N GLY A 35 -0.58 -16.78 -1.27
CA GLY A 35 -0.12 -17.43 -0.04
C GLY A 35 -1.28 -17.78 0.91
N LYS A 36 -0.93 -18.18 2.13
CA LYS A 36 -1.91 -18.45 3.20
C LYS A 36 -2.73 -17.19 3.50
N ASN A 37 -4.05 -17.31 3.65
CA ASN A 37 -4.90 -16.13 3.93
C ASN A 37 -4.40 -15.40 5.20
N PRO A 38 -4.05 -14.10 5.12
CA PRO A 38 -3.52 -13.33 6.26
C PRO A 38 -4.45 -13.33 7.47
N LEU A 39 -5.77 -13.42 7.27
CA LEU A 39 -6.76 -13.47 8.36
C LEU A 39 -6.70 -14.76 9.20
N THR A 40 -5.96 -15.76 8.72
CA THR A 40 -5.77 -17.06 9.37
C THR A 40 -4.35 -17.28 9.90
N MET A 41 -3.46 -16.30 9.68
CA MET A 41 -2.05 -16.34 10.07
C MET A 41 -1.84 -15.99 11.54
N ASN A 42 -0.80 -16.55 12.16
CA ASN A 42 -0.32 -16.11 13.47
C ASN A 42 0.55 -14.84 13.37
N THR A 43 0.99 -14.31 14.51
CA THR A 43 1.81 -13.08 14.57
C THR A 43 3.11 -13.19 13.77
N ASP A 44 3.85 -14.29 13.88
CA ASP A 44 5.13 -14.47 13.19
C ASP A 44 4.95 -14.52 11.66
N GLU A 45 3.93 -15.23 11.19
CA GLU A 45 3.57 -15.29 9.78
C GLU A 45 3.17 -13.90 9.24
N LEU A 46 2.43 -13.10 10.02
CA LEU A 46 2.06 -11.74 9.66
C LEU A 46 3.27 -10.80 9.63
N ASN A 47 4.17 -10.90 10.62
CA ASN A 47 5.41 -10.13 10.66
C ASN A 47 6.32 -10.44 9.47
N GLN A 48 6.42 -11.72 9.07
CA GLN A 48 7.14 -12.10 7.86
C GLN A 48 6.49 -11.52 6.61
N LEU A 49 5.16 -11.51 6.56
CA LEU A 49 4.40 -11.04 5.42
C LEU A 49 4.59 -9.53 5.14
N ILE A 50 4.79 -8.73 6.20
CA ILE A 50 5.04 -7.28 6.13
C ILE A 50 6.53 -6.90 6.29
N SER A 51 7.42 -7.87 6.44
CA SER A 51 8.85 -7.64 6.51
C SER A 51 9.41 -7.05 5.20
N GLU A 52 10.67 -6.61 5.20
CA GLU A 52 11.34 -6.09 4.00
C GLU A 52 11.28 -7.07 2.81
N GLU A 53 11.42 -8.37 3.08
CA GLU A 53 11.31 -9.44 2.06
C GLU A 53 9.87 -9.92 1.85
N GLY A 54 8.93 -9.45 2.69
CA GLY A 54 7.54 -9.86 2.69
C GLY A 54 6.75 -9.32 1.50
N PHE A 55 5.73 -10.06 1.07
CA PHE A 55 4.90 -9.66 -0.06
C PHE A 55 4.21 -8.30 0.16
N PHE A 56 3.73 -8.05 1.38
CA PHE A 56 3.12 -6.78 1.78
C PHE A 56 4.11 -5.85 2.50
N GLY A 57 5.42 -6.11 2.38
CA GLY A 57 6.45 -5.18 2.82
C GLY A 57 6.38 -3.85 2.07
N ILE A 58 6.94 -2.80 2.68
CA ILE A 58 6.90 -1.41 2.18
C ILE A 58 7.38 -1.34 0.73
N ASP A 59 8.61 -1.78 0.46
CA ASP A 59 9.21 -1.69 -0.87
C ASP A 59 8.48 -2.52 -1.91
N ASN A 60 8.08 -3.75 -1.57
CA ASN A 60 7.37 -4.64 -2.48
C ASN A 60 5.98 -4.12 -2.84
N THR A 61 5.27 -3.55 -1.88
CA THR A 61 3.95 -2.94 -2.12
C THR A 61 4.09 -1.66 -2.91
N ALA A 62 5.03 -0.79 -2.54
CA ALA A 62 5.29 0.46 -3.25
C ALA A 62 5.72 0.23 -4.70
N ASN A 63 6.58 -0.77 -4.94
CA ASN A 63 6.97 -1.18 -6.29
C ASN A 63 5.76 -1.62 -7.12
N ARG A 64 4.85 -2.44 -6.57
CA ARG A 64 3.65 -2.89 -7.30
C ARG A 64 2.75 -1.71 -7.70
N ILE A 65 2.52 -0.75 -6.81
CA ILE A 65 1.67 0.42 -7.09
C ILE A 65 2.36 1.35 -8.11
N ALA A 66 3.63 1.68 -7.89
CA ALA A 66 4.39 2.54 -8.78
C ALA A 66 4.51 1.93 -10.18
N ASP A 67 4.82 0.64 -10.28
CA ASP A 67 4.90 -0.09 -11.55
C ASP A 67 3.59 -0.07 -12.31
N PHE A 68 2.45 -0.23 -11.63
CA PHE A 68 1.14 -0.17 -12.27
C PHE A 68 0.94 1.17 -12.99
N VAL A 69 1.26 2.27 -12.30
CA VAL A 69 1.17 3.62 -12.87
C VAL A 69 2.19 3.83 -13.98
N ILE A 70 3.45 3.47 -13.74
CA ILE A 70 4.54 3.70 -14.70
C ILE A 70 4.32 2.88 -15.97
N LYS A 71 3.95 1.60 -15.85
CA LYS A 71 3.65 0.74 -17.01
C LYS A 71 2.42 1.23 -17.76
N GLY A 72 1.39 1.70 -17.05
CA GLY A 72 0.18 2.25 -17.66
C GLY A 72 0.41 3.58 -18.40
N ALA A 73 1.26 4.45 -17.87
CA ALA A 73 1.57 5.75 -18.46
C ALA A 73 2.70 5.69 -19.51
N GLY A 74 3.61 4.72 -19.42
CA GLY A 74 4.80 4.62 -20.26
C GLY A 74 5.74 5.81 -20.04
N ASN A 75 6.10 6.50 -21.13
CA ASN A 75 6.96 7.69 -21.09
C ASN A 75 6.16 9.01 -21.18
N ASP A 76 4.84 8.95 -21.04
CA ASP A 76 3.97 10.12 -21.07
C ASP A 76 3.96 10.80 -19.69
N VAL A 77 4.71 11.89 -19.57
CA VAL A 77 4.87 12.67 -18.34
C VAL A 77 3.51 13.12 -17.77
N GLU A 78 2.60 13.57 -18.62
CA GLU A 78 1.30 14.08 -18.16
C GLU A 78 0.41 12.96 -17.62
N LYS A 79 0.51 11.75 -18.18
CA LYS A 79 -0.14 10.56 -17.61
C LYS A 79 0.50 10.11 -16.30
N LEU A 80 1.82 10.20 -16.17
CA LEU A 80 2.51 9.88 -14.91
C LEU A 80 2.08 10.85 -13.80
N LYS A 81 1.97 12.15 -14.09
CA LYS A 81 1.45 13.15 -13.13
C LYS A 81 0.02 12.83 -12.68
N LYS A 82 -0.86 12.51 -13.62
CA LYS A 82 -2.24 12.07 -13.30
C LYS A 82 -2.27 10.77 -12.49
N GLY A 83 -1.37 9.84 -12.79
CA GLY A 83 -1.21 8.62 -12.00
C GLY A 83 -0.76 8.89 -10.58
N LEU A 84 0.18 9.83 -10.39
CA LEU A 84 0.63 10.28 -9.07
C LEU A 84 -0.50 10.95 -8.27
N GLU A 85 -1.28 11.82 -8.90
CA GLU A 85 -2.48 12.40 -8.29
C GLU A 85 -3.50 11.32 -7.90
N GLY A 86 -3.74 10.35 -8.78
CA GLY A 86 -4.62 9.22 -8.52
C GLY A 86 -4.15 8.35 -7.34
N ILE A 87 -2.85 8.16 -7.19
CA ILE A 87 -2.25 7.48 -6.02
C ILE A 87 -2.58 8.24 -4.73
N LYS A 88 -2.32 9.56 -4.69
CA LYS A 88 -2.61 10.40 -3.50
C LYS A 88 -4.11 10.36 -3.15
N GLN A 89 -4.98 10.53 -4.15
CA GLN A 89 -6.44 10.48 -3.97
C GLN A 89 -6.94 9.11 -3.51
N GLY A 90 -6.34 8.02 -4.01
CA GLY A 90 -6.66 6.67 -3.58
C GLY A 90 -6.28 6.42 -2.12
N PHE A 91 -5.14 6.97 -1.68
CA PHE A 91 -4.69 6.87 -0.29
C PHE A 91 -5.63 7.61 0.67
N GLU A 92 -6.03 8.85 0.34
CA GLU A 92 -7.03 9.59 1.14
C GLU A 92 -8.37 8.87 1.23
N GLN A 93 -8.79 8.17 0.17
CA GLN A 93 -10.00 7.34 0.18
C GLN A 93 -9.83 6.12 1.10
N ALA A 94 -8.66 5.51 1.09
CA ALA A 94 -8.34 4.40 1.99
C ALA A 94 -8.36 4.84 3.46
N GLU A 95 -7.84 6.02 3.80
CA GLU A 95 -7.96 6.60 5.16
C GLU A 95 -9.42 6.82 5.58
N LYS A 96 -10.26 7.32 4.67
CA LYS A 96 -11.70 7.48 4.92
C LYS A 96 -12.40 6.15 5.17
N ILE A 97 -12.07 5.11 4.39
CA ILE A 97 -12.61 3.76 4.59
C ILE A 97 -12.12 3.18 5.91
N TRP A 98 -10.85 3.40 6.24
CA TRP A 98 -10.22 2.97 7.49
C TRP A 98 -10.83 3.64 8.73
N GLY A 99 -11.36 4.86 8.57
CA GLY A 99 -11.98 5.63 9.64
C GLY A 99 -11.01 6.58 10.36
N GLY A 100 -9.89 6.91 9.73
CA GLY A 100 -8.84 7.78 10.29
C GLY A 100 -7.51 7.59 9.57
N GLU A 101 -6.43 8.00 10.21
CA GLU A 101 -5.08 7.79 9.69
C GLU A 101 -4.78 6.29 9.56
N LEU A 102 -4.25 5.90 8.40
CA LEU A 102 -3.77 4.54 8.19
C LEU A 102 -2.52 4.28 9.05
N PRO A 103 -2.24 3.01 9.44
CA PRO A 103 -1.05 2.66 10.22
C PRO A 103 0.25 3.13 9.57
N GLN A 104 1.29 3.41 10.36
CA GLN A 104 2.57 3.96 9.89
C GLN A 104 3.17 3.23 8.68
N ILE A 105 3.12 1.90 8.65
CA ILE A 105 3.61 1.11 7.51
C ILE A 105 2.93 1.49 6.17
N SER A 106 1.66 1.90 6.22
CA SER A 106 0.91 2.37 5.05
C SER A 106 1.39 3.76 4.62
N GLN A 107 1.70 4.64 5.58
CA GLN A 107 2.29 5.96 5.34
C GLN A 107 3.67 5.83 4.68
N ASP A 108 4.52 4.95 5.19
CA ASP A 108 5.84 4.68 4.63
C ASP A 108 5.73 4.10 3.20
N THR A 109 4.73 3.24 2.96
CA THR A 109 4.46 2.65 1.64
C THR A 109 4.03 3.70 0.61
N ILE A 110 3.14 4.63 0.98
CA ILE A 110 2.68 5.67 0.05
C ILE A 110 3.80 6.67 -0.24
N GLU A 111 4.62 7.03 0.74
CA GLU A 111 5.78 7.89 0.54
C GLU A 111 6.77 7.26 -0.44
N ALA A 112 7.12 5.98 -0.23
CA ALA A 112 7.99 5.23 -1.13
C ALA A 112 7.40 5.14 -2.56
N THR A 113 6.09 4.98 -2.68
CA THR A 113 5.38 4.94 -3.96
C THR A 113 5.46 6.28 -4.69
N ILE A 114 5.11 7.38 -4.00
CA ILE A 114 5.14 8.74 -4.53
C ILE A 114 6.55 9.09 -5.00
N LYS A 115 7.57 8.72 -4.21
CA LYS A 115 8.96 8.93 -4.57
C LYS A 115 9.31 8.22 -5.89
N LYS A 116 8.99 6.94 -6.03
CA LYS A 116 9.30 6.16 -7.24
C LYS A 116 8.66 6.74 -8.50
N VAL A 117 7.38 7.14 -8.43
CA VAL A 117 6.69 7.74 -9.58
C VAL A 117 7.24 9.14 -9.88
N SER A 118 7.56 9.92 -8.85
CA SER A 118 8.15 11.26 -9.01
C SER A 118 9.54 11.19 -9.65
N ASP A 119 10.40 10.29 -9.18
CA ASP A 119 11.72 10.05 -9.76
C ASP A 119 11.59 9.70 -11.25
N ARG A 120 10.61 8.87 -11.62
CA ARG A 120 10.34 8.52 -13.03
C ARG A 120 9.91 9.74 -13.87
N ILE A 121 9.11 10.64 -13.32
CA ILE A 121 8.72 11.88 -13.99
C ILE A 121 9.94 12.79 -14.20
N ASP A 122 10.81 12.90 -13.19
CA ASP A 122 12.02 13.72 -13.25
C ASP A 122 13.02 13.19 -14.28
N GLU A 123 13.20 11.87 -14.37
CA GLU A 123 14.01 11.21 -15.41
C GLU A 123 13.56 11.57 -16.83
N LEU A 124 12.26 11.79 -17.02
CA LEU A 124 11.66 12.17 -18.31
C LEU A 124 11.63 13.69 -18.53
N GLY A 125 12.24 14.47 -17.62
CA GLY A 125 12.30 15.93 -17.70
C GLY A 125 11.02 16.65 -17.28
N GLY A 126 10.09 15.95 -16.62
CA GLY A 126 8.77 16.47 -16.26
C GLY A 126 8.73 17.47 -15.09
N LYS A 127 9.85 17.67 -14.38
CA LYS A 127 10.06 18.55 -13.22
C LYS A 127 8.95 18.43 -12.15
N THR A 128 9.15 17.58 -11.15
CA THR A 128 8.18 17.30 -10.08
C THR A 128 8.17 18.31 -8.92
N LEU A 129 8.94 19.40 -8.99
CA LEU A 129 9.04 20.38 -7.91
C LEU A 129 7.69 20.96 -7.49
N ASP A 130 6.71 21.02 -8.40
CA ASP A 130 5.35 21.52 -8.12
C ASP A 130 4.39 20.45 -7.55
N LEU A 131 4.81 19.18 -7.49
CA LEU A 131 3.98 18.04 -7.07
C LEU A 131 4.31 17.52 -5.67
N LYS A 132 5.37 18.05 -5.05
CA LYS A 132 5.84 17.70 -3.69
C LYS A 132 5.09 18.44 -2.57
N ALA A 133 4.02 19.16 -2.90
CA ALA A 133 3.10 19.71 -1.91
C ALA A 133 2.18 18.62 -1.33
#